data_AF-A0A8T5LUR9-F1
#
_entry.id   AF-A0A8T5LUR9-F1
#
_cell.length_a   1.000
_cell.length_b   1.000
_cell.length_c   1.000
_cell.angle_alpha   90.00
_cell.angle_beta   90.00
_cell.angle_gamma   90.00
#
_symmetry.space_group_name_H-M   'P 1'
#
loop_
_entity.id
_entity.type
_entity.pdbx_description
1 polymer ?
#
loop_
_entity_poly.entity_id
_entity_poly.type
_entity_poly.pdbx_seq_one_letter_code
_entity_poly.pdbx_strand_id
1 'polypeptide(L)'
;EGNIGETIEYNVNLVNKSTSAYTTDNSNILDQLYALLDSLPKKTVQQKQVLEALEYENNIKQSIKTVERTIRDIYNIDFRRDLTTEEKAAKQKELMNVIDDIYQSTPTDIDVLGSKSFVKYVDETELETIIFEYAAAQNFQDANSYFKAALQTQKEATITTSIKNVKLYFLNGSVEEITLVVRDLDFINDNLTFKIIEHLPKELVQSTDEMVILTDNKIIKKDPIIEFEKTDKIVYYVRGLKDLDLFQKANTIILPEDYLSAVNSITGRAIFSFDTDINGKTWLVFLVIILVLIYGGYHFESFEKAKHLYFLIAGDKKMHNMKMLINDAYDNIEARNYEKAYLIYREIKLYYEKLSIPAKNEIYISVVDICNKLDFEYSQEIMRIISKKIEDNQIDRADRLYKKLRAIYKRLNEEDKNILYDDIVKISGRILQ
;
A
#
# COMPACT_ATOMS: atom_id res chain seq x y z
N GLU A 1 11.47 72.03 3.99
CA GLU A 1 11.00 71.44 2.72
C GLU A 1 11.78 70.14 2.51
N GLY A 2 11.18 69.02 2.89
CA GLY A 2 11.82 67.70 2.95
C GLY A 2 11.44 66.87 1.73
N ASN A 3 12.44 66.42 1.00
CA ASN A 3 12.32 65.67 -0.25
C ASN A 3 11.88 64.23 0.05
N ILE A 4 10.79 63.79 -0.60
CA ILE A 4 10.15 62.49 -0.40
C ILE A 4 10.81 61.44 -1.32
N GLY A 5 11.00 60.26 -0.75
CA GLY A 5 11.76 59.11 -1.24
C GLY A 5 11.54 58.68 -2.69
N GLU A 6 12.66 58.29 -3.30
CA GLU A 6 12.74 57.40 -4.45
C GLU A 6 12.17 56.02 -4.09
N THR A 7 11.15 55.60 -4.82
CA THR A 7 10.61 54.24 -4.79
C THR A 7 11.56 53.32 -5.55
N ILE A 8 12.15 52.36 -4.85
CA ILE A 8 13.02 51.33 -5.40
C ILE A 8 12.15 50.30 -6.14
N GLU A 9 12.02 50.44 -7.46
CA GLU A 9 11.63 49.34 -8.36
C GLU A 9 12.84 48.41 -8.55
N TYR A 10 13.06 47.47 -7.62
CA TYR A 10 14.00 46.37 -7.82
C TYR A 10 13.28 45.01 -7.80
N ASN A 11 13.53 44.23 -8.86
CA ASN A 11 13.53 42.75 -8.87
C ASN A 11 12.21 41.96 -8.79
N VAL A 12 11.13 42.38 -9.46
CA VAL A 12 10.02 41.45 -9.79
C VAL A 12 10.33 40.58 -11.02
N ASN A 13 11.19 41.04 -11.94
CA ASN A 13 11.48 40.35 -13.20
C ASN A 13 12.45 39.15 -13.10
N LEU A 14 13.26 39.03 -12.03
CA LEU A 14 14.15 37.88 -11.85
C LEU A 14 13.42 36.66 -11.28
N VAL A 15 12.46 36.88 -10.37
CA VAL A 15 11.66 35.81 -9.75
C VAL A 15 10.72 35.16 -10.77
N ASN A 16 10.06 35.95 -11.63
CA ASN A 16 9.20 35.41 -12.68
C ASN A 16 9.95 34.57 -13.73
N LYS A 17 11.23 34.90 -14.00
CA LYS A 17 12.05 34.16 -14.96
C LYS A 17 12.48 32.79 -14.41
N SER A 18 12.81 32.72 -13.12
CA SER A 18 13.12 31.44 -12.46
C SER A 18 11.88 30.54 -12.39
N THR A 19 10.72 31.05 -11.98
CA THR A 19 9.50 30.23 -11.87
C THR A 19 9.04 29.69 -13.22
N SER A 20 9.19 30.45 -14.32
CA SER A 20 8.83 30.00 -15.68
C SER A 20 9.76 28.92 -16.27
N ALA A 21 11.04 28.93 -15.88
CA ALA A 21 11.99 27.90 -16.31
C ALA A 21 11.71 26.56 -15.60
N TYR A 22 11.36 26.61 -14.31
CA TYR A 22 11.05 25.42 -13.53
C TYR A 22 9.72 24.77 -13.93
N THR A 23 8.69 25.54 -14.30
CA THR A 23 7.42 24.96 -14.74
C THR A 23 7.54 24.20 -16.06
N THR A 24 8.41 24.64 -16.96
CA THR A 24 8.60 24.01 -18.28
C THR A 24 9.33 22.66 -18.15
N ASP A 25 10.36 22.58 -17.29
CA ASP A 25 11.11 21.34 -17.09
C ASP A 25 10.30 20.30 -16.28
N ASN A 26 9.51 20.76 -15.31
CA ASN A 26 8.68 19.87 -14.50
C ASN A 26 7.48 19.28 -15.25
N SER A 27 6.88 20.02 -16.21
CA SER A 27 5.85 19.44 -17.08
C SER A 27 6.39 18.29 -17.92
N ASN A 28 7.67 18.34 -18.29
CA ASN A 28 8.32 17.29 -19.06
C ASN A 28 8.42 15.96 -18.28
N ILE A 29 8.68 16.01 -16.96
CA ILE A 29 8.77 14.81 -16.13
C ILE A 29 7.40 14.12 -16.00
N LEU A 30 6.31 14.88 -15.77
CA LEU A 30 4.97 14.29 -15.71
C LEU A 30 4.58 13.63 -17.02
N ASP A 31 4.83 14.29 -18.15
CA ASP A 31 4.55 13.73 -19.47
C ASP A 31 5.34 12.44 -19.71
N GLN A 32 6.62 12.39 -19.28
CA GLN A 32 7.42 11.18 -19.34
C GLN A 32 6.84 10.06 -18.45
N LEU A 33 6.46 10.35 -17.21
CA LEU A 33 5.86 9.35 -16.31
C LEU A 33 4.53 8.80 -16.82
N TYR A 34 3.66 9.64 -17.38
CA TYR A 34 2.42 9.18 -18.03
C TYR A 34 2.70 8.33 -19.27
N ALA A 35 3.65 8.74 -20.11
CA ALA A 35 4.06 7.97 -21.27
C ALA A 35 4.63 6.60 -20.88
N LEU A 36 5.39 6.52 -19.78
CA LEU A 36 5.86 5.25 -19.22
C LEU A 36 4.70 4.36 -18.80
N LEU A 37 3.73 4.91 -18.06
CA LEU A 37 2.53 4.17 -17.64
C LEU A 37 1.74 3.61 -18.83
N ASP A 38 1.55 4.42 -19.88
CA ASP A 38 0.87 4.04 -21.11
C ASP A 38 1.65 3.00 -21.95
N SER A 39 2.96 2.89 -21.72
CA SER A 39 3.82 1.92 -22.41
C SER A 39 3.81 0.52 -21.78
N LEU A 40 3.45 0.39 -20.50
CA LEU A 40 3.49 -0.90 -19.77
C LEU A 40 2.72 -2.02 -20.48
N PRO A 41 1.51 -1.80 -21.04
CA PRO A 41 0.76 -2.86 -21.72
C PRO A 41 1.48 -3.40 -22.96
N LYS A 42 2.39 -2.63 -23.56
CA LYS A 42 3.14 -2.97 -24.79
C LYS A 42 4.39 -3.80 -24.51
N LYS A 43 4.78 -3.98 -23.25
CA LYS A 43 5.97 -4.75 -22.87
C LYS A 43 5.79 -6.25 -23.14
N THR A 44 6.89 -6.94 -23.39
CA THR A 44 6.92 -8.40 -23.60
C THR A 44 6.48 -9.15 -22.34
N VAL A 45 6.13 -10.43 -22.46
CA VAL A 45 5.70 -11.26 -21.31
C VAL A 45 6.78 -11.31 -20.22
N GLN A 46 8.05 -11.47 -20.61
CA GLN A 46 9.15 -11.53 -19.65
C GLN A 46 9.37 -10.21 -18.92
N GLN A 47 9.30 -9.08 -19.65
CA GLN A 47 9.36 -7.73 -19.08
C GLN A 47 8.17 -7.48 -18.13
N LYS A 48 6.95 -7.85 -18.52
CA LYS A 48 5.75 -7.71 -17.68
C LYS A 48 5.89 -8.41 -16.34
N GLN A 49 6.39 -9.65 -16.34
CA GLN A 49 6.66 -10.37 -15.10
C GLN A 49 7.71 -9.68 -14.20
N VAL A 50 8.73 -9.03 -14.79
CA VAL A 50 9.71 -8.24 -14.03
C VAL A 50 9.04 -6.99 -13.45
N LEU A 51 8.28 -6.26 -14.27
CA LEU A 51 7.56 -5.05 -13.88
C LEU A 51 6.55 -5.31 -12.75
N GLU A 52 5.84 -6.44 -12.83
CA GLU A 52 4.91 -6.89 -11.81
C GLU A 52 5.62 -7.25 -10.50
N ALA A 53 6.72 -8.01 -10.57
CA ALA A 53 7.51 -8.36 -9.40
C ALA A 53 8.13 -7.14 -8.71
N LEU A 54 8.51 -6.10 -9.46
CA LEU A 54 9.05 -4.85 -8.93
C LEU A 54 7.97 -3.83 -8.51
N GLU A 55 6.69 -4.21 -8.56
CA GLU A 55 5.54 -3.33 -8.30
C GLU A 55 5.58 -2.01 -9.09
N TYR A 56 6.17 -2.06 -10.28
CA TYR A 56 6.61 -0.86 -11.00
C TYR A 56 5.45 0.05 -11.42
N GLU A 57 4.29 -0.50 -11.78
CA GLU A 57 3.10 0.29 -12.10
C GLU A 57 2.61 1.12 -10.89
N ASN A 58 2.59 0.52 -9.70
CA ASN A 58 2.20 1.21 -8.48
C ASN A 58 3.21 2.31 -8.13
N ASN A 59 4.50 2.02 -8.28
CA ASN A 59 5.58 2.97 -8.05
C ASN A 59 5.52 4.18 -9.02
N ILE A 60 5.23 3.97 -10.31
CA ILE A 60 5.00 5.08 -11.25
C ILE A 60 3.77 5.89 -10.84
N LYS A 61 2.64 5.26 -10.52
CA LYS A 61 1.42 5.96 -10.10
C LYS A 61 1.64 6.81 -8.84
N GLN A 62 2.40 6.30 -7.88
CA GLN A 62 2.78 7.03 -6.67
C GLN A 62 3.75 8.18 -6.99
N SER A 63 4.68 7.97 -7.90
CA SER A 63 5.61 9.00 -8.37
C SER A 63 4.87 10.15 -9.06
N ILE A 64 3.93 9.86 -9.97
CA ILE A 64 3.06 10.86 -10.60
C ILE A 64 2.35 11.71 -9.55
N LYS A 65 1.64 11.08 -8.61
CA LYS A 65 0.94 11.79 -7.52
C LYS A 65 1.88 12.66 -6.68
N THR A 66 3.08 12.16 -6.41
CA THR A 66 4.08 12.88 -5.62
C THR A 66 4.62 14.08 -6.39
N VAL A 67 4.93 13.94 -7.69
CA VAL A 67 5.36 15.03 -8.56
C VAL A 67 4.25 16.08 -8.72
N GLU A 68 3.00 15.69 -9.00
CA GLU A 68 1.86 16.61 -9.08
C GLU A 68 1.68 17.44 -7.80
N ARG A 69 1.72 16.77 -6.64
CA ARG A 69 1.63 17.43 -5.33
C ARG A 69 2.79 18.40 -5.14
N THR A 70 4.00 17.97 -5.47
CA THR A 70 5.23 18.75 -5.28
C THR A 70 5.26 19.98 -6.18
N ILE A 71 4.85 19.86 -7.45
CA ILE A 71 4.69 21.00 -8.38
C ILE A 71 3.69 22.02 -7.84
N ARG A 72 2.52 21.55 -7.37
CA ARG A 72 1.52 22.42 -6.76
C ARG A 72 2.07 23.12 -5.52
N ASP A 73 2.78 22.40 -4.67
CA ASP A 73 3.36 22.95 -3.44
C ASP A 73 4.47 23.99 -3.77
N ILE A 74 5.29 23.74 -4.80
CA ILE A 74 6.26 24.73 -5.34
C ILE A 74 5.56 26.01 -5.77
N TYR A 75 4.47 25.92 -6.53
CA TYR A 75 3.69 27.08 -6.95
C TYR A 75 3.10 27.85 -5.76
N ASN A 76 2.64 27.12 -4.74
CA ASN A 76 2.05 27.72 -3.54
C ASN A 76 3.08 28.45 -2.65
N ILE A 77 4.38 28.11 -2.73
CA ILE A 77 5.44 28.76 -1.94
C ILE A 77 5.53 30.26 -2.23
N ASP A 78 5.34 30.68 -3.48
CA ASP A 78 5.45 32.09 -3.87
C ASP A 78 4.41 32.95 -3.13
N PHE A 79 3.24 32.39 -2.83
CA PHE A 79 2.13 33.06 -2.14
C PHE A 79 2.21 33.01 -0.60
N ARG A 80 3.14 32.23 -0.02
CA ARG A 80 3.32 32.16 1.43
C ARG A 80 3.89 33.47 1.96
N ARG A 81 3.23 34.06 2.97
CA ARG A 81 3.65 35.32 3.62
C ARG A 81 4.47 35.09 4.89
N ASP A 82 4.44 33.87 5.40
CA ASP A 82 5.12 33.45 6.62
C ASP A 82 6.58 33.02 6.39
N LEU A 83 7.05 33.01 5.14
CA LEU A 83 8.42 32.67 4.76
C LEU A 83 9.15 33.89 4.18
N THR A 84 10.39 34.08 4.61
CA THR A 84 11.35 35.01 3.97
C THR A 84 11.73 34.53 2.58
N THR A 85 12.31 35.41 1.77
CA THR A 85 12.79 35.07 0.42
C THR A 85 13.80 33.91 0.43
N GLU A 86 14.70 33.88 1.41
CA GLU A 86 15.70 32.82 1.57
C GLU A 86 15.05 31.49 1.95
N GLU A 87 14.08 31.49 2.88
CA GLU A 87 13.34 30.30 3.26
C GLU A 87 12.48 29.75 2.11
N LYS A 88 11.89 30.63 1.29
CA LYS A 88 11.17 30.23 0.07
C LYS A 88 12.10 29.50 -0.91
N ALA A 89 13.28 30.06 -1.17
CA ALA A 89 14.26 29.46 -2.07
C ALA A 89 14.77 28.11 -1.52
N ALA A 90 15.04 28.03 -0.22
CA ALA A 90 15.45 26.79 0.43
C ALA A 90 14.35 25.71 0.34
N LYS A 91 13.09 26.08 0.59
CA LYS A 91 11.96 25.15 0.49
C LYS A 91 11.69 24.71 -0.95
N GLN A 92 11.81 25.61 -1.91
CA GLN A 92 11.72 25.26 -3.34
C GLN A 92 12.81 24.25 -3.72
N LYS A 93 14.06 24.48 -3.30
CA LYS A 93 15.16 23.54 -3.54
C LYS A 93 14.90 22.16 -2.92
N GLU A 94 14.40 22.11 -1.68
CA GLU A 94 14.02 20.86 -1.02
C GLU A 94 12.97 20.09 -1.83
N LEU A 95 11.93 20.77 -2.32
CA LEU A 95 10.89 20.16 -3.16
C LEU A 95 11.43 19.73 -4.54
N MET A 96 12.37 20.48 -5.12
CA MET A 96 13.01 20.08 -6.38
C MET A 96 13.86 18.82 -6.20
N ASN A 97 14.57 18.68 -5.08
CA ASN A 97 15.31 17.45 -4.79
C ASN A 97 14.37 16.23 -4.77
N VAL A 98 13.13 16.36 -4.29
CA VAL A 98 12.14 15.26 -4.34
C VAL A 98 11.79 14.87 -5.78
N ILE A 99 11.65 15.85 -6.69
CA ILE A 99 11.39 15.59 -8.10
C ILE A 99 12.62 14.96 -8.76
N ASP A 100 13.81 15.47 -8.47
CA ASP A 100 15.08 14.94 -8.98
C ASP A 100 15.33 13.50 -8.50
N ASP A 101 15.02 13.20 -7.24
CA ASP A 101 15.13 11.85 -6.68
C ASP A 101 14.21 10.89 -7.44
N ILE A 102 12.95 11.27 -7.70
CA ILE A 102 12.00 10.47 -8.50
C ILE A 102 12.52 10.29 -9.93
N TYR A 103 13.06 11.35 -10.53
CA TYR A 103 13.62 11.30 -11.87
C TYR A 103 14.80 10.33 -11.96
N GLN A 104 15.68 10.34 -10.96
CA GLN A 104 16.85 9.46 -10.90
C GLN A 104 16.48 8.03 -10.54
N SER A 105 15.43 7.81 -9.75
CA SER A 105 15.06 6.49 -9.24
C SER A 105 14.01 5.76 -10.07
N THR A 106 13.44 6.39 -11.10
CA THR A 106 12.40 5.77 -11.94
C THR A 106 13.02 5.18 -13.20
N PRO A 107 13.01 3.84 -13.36
CA PRO A 107 13.36 3.21 -14.63
C PRO A 107 12.44 3.73 -15.75
N THR A 108 12.90 3.76 -16.99
CA THR A 108 12.14 4.04 -18.22
C THR A 108 11.94 2.79 -19.06
N ASP A 109 12.91 1.89 -19.04
CA ASP A 109 12.87 0.66 -19.81
C ASP A 109 13.56 -0.47 -19.06
N ILE A 110 13.23 -1.70 -19.47
CA ILE A 110 13.71 -2.91 -18.84
C ILE A 110 14.09 -3.90 -19.93
N ASP A 111 15.33 -4.38 -19.92
CA ASP A 111 15.76 -5.50 -20.74
C ASP A 111 15.99 -6.74 -19.89
N VAL A 112 15.41 -7.87 -20.30
CA VAL A 112 15.65 -9.18 -19.68
C VAL A 112 16.73 -9.88 -20.49
N LEU A 113 17.92 -9.98 -19.91
CA LEU A 113 19.10 -10.56 -20.57
C LEU A 113 19.10 -12.09 -20.50
N GLY A 114 18.54 -12.64 -19.43
CA GLY A 114 18.50 -14.07 -19.20
C GLY A 114 17.49 -14.40 -18.11
N SER A 115 16.94 -15.62 -18.18
CA SER A 115 15.96 -16.12 -17.22
C SER A 115 16.18 -17.60 -16.95
N LYS A 116 16.03 -18.01 -15.69
CA LYS A 116 16.05 -19.40 -15.28
C LYS A 116 14.96 -19.65 -14.26
N SER A 117 14.26 -20.76 -14.37
CA SER A 117 13.28 -21.18 -13.37
C SER A 117 13.52 -22.62 -12.95
N PHE A 118 13.37 -22.91 -11.67
CA PHE A 118 13.52 -24.27 -11.14
C PHE A 118 12.73 -24.44 -9.84
N VAL A 119 12.42 -25.69 -9.52
CA VAL A 119 11.91 -26.09 -8.21
C VAL A 119 13.07 -26.73 -7.45
N LYS A 120 13.36 -26.25 -6.24
CA LYS A 120 14.41 -26.81 -5.39
C LYS A 120 13.79 -27.34 -4.11
N TYR A 121 14.17 -28.57 -3.76
CA TYR A 121 13.96 -29.14 -2.43
C TYR A 121 15.28 -29.07 -1.68
N VAL A 122 15.23 -28.57 -0.44
CA VAL A 122 16.42 -28.50 0.43
C VAL A 122 16.74 -29.93 0.89
N ASP A 123 18.00 -30.35 0.74
CA ASP A 123 18.41 -31.65 1.26
C ASP A 123 18.51 -31.64 2.79
N GLU A 124 18.47 -32.83 3.39
CA GLU A 124 18.43 -32.98 4.84
C GLU A 124 19.67 -32.40 5.53
N THR A 125 20.85 -32.47 4.90
CA THR A 125 22.11 -31.98 5.46
C THR A 125 22.26 -30.46 5.39
N GLU A 126 21.85 -29.86 4.27
CA GLU A 126 21.74 -28.41 4.09
C GLU A 126 20.70 -27.84 5.07
N LEU A 127 19.56 -28.52 5.21
CA LEU A 127 18.51 -28.14 6.14
C LEU A 127 19.04 -28.14 7.58
N GLU A 128 19.70 -29.21 8.03
CA GLU A 128 20.29 -29.29 9.37
C GLU A 128 21.27 -28.12 9.61
N THR A 129 22.19 -27.89 8.66
CA THR A 129 23.19 -26.83 8.78
C THR A 129 22.52 -25.45 8.95
N ILE A 130 21.56 -25.12 8.09
CA ILE A 130 20.90 -23.81 8.12
C ILE A 130 20.05 -23.63 9.39
N ILE A 131 19.36 -24.69 9.83
CA ILE A 131 18.56 -24.66 11.07
C ILE A 131 19.45 -24.42 12.28
N PHE A 132 20.61 -25.06 12.36
CA PHE A 132 21.55 -24.88 13.47
C PHE A 132 22.15 -23.47 13.46
N GLU A 133 22.51 -22.94 12.29
CA GLU A 133 22.96 -21.55 12.18
C GLU A 133 21.89 -20.55 12.61
N TYR A 134 20.65 -20.74 12.14
CA TYR A 134 19.52 -19.92 12.51
C TYR A 134 19.21 -20.00 14.01
N ALA A 135 19.20 -21.21 14.58
CA ALA A 135 18.97 -21.45 15.99
C ALA A 135 20.04 -20.79 16.87
N ALA A 136 21.32 -20.87 16.47
CA ALA A 136 22.40 -20.19 17.15
C ALA A 136 22.23 -18.66 17.12
N ALA A 137 21.83 -18.09 15.98
CA ALA A 137 21.59 -16.65 15.84
C ALA A 137 20.41 -16.15 16.70
N GLN A 138 19.39 -16.99 16.90
CA GLN A 138 18.24 -16.68 17.76
C GLN A 138 18.39 -17.16 19.21
N ASN A 139 19.50 -17.78 19.59
CA ASN A 139 19.75 -18.38 20.91
C ASN A 139 18.76 -19.48 21.33
N PHE A 140 18.31 -20.33 20.39
CA PHE A 140 17.46 -21.48 20.71
C PHE A 140 18.28 -22.65 21.29
N GLN A 141 17.80 -23.25 22.38
CA GLN A 141 18.51 -24.34 23.08
C GLN A 141 18.34 -25.72 22.43
N ASP A 142 17.27 -25.97 21.68
CA ASP A 142 16.94 -27.30 21.13
C ASP A 142 16.84 -27.29 19.59
N ALA A 143 17.95 -27.04 18.90
CA ALA A 143 18.01 -27.03 17.44
C ALA A 143 17.58 -28.37 16.80
N ASN A 144 17.76 -29.49 17.49
CA ASN A 144 17.39 -30.81 16.99
C ASN A 144 15.88 -30.98 16.83
N SER A 145 15.09 -30.50 17.80
CA SER A 145 13.63 -30.53 17.69
C SER A 145 13.13 -29.62 16.56
N TYR A 146 13.74 -28.44 16.39
CA TYR A 146 13.44 -27.55 15.26
C TYR A 146 13.73 -28.19 13.92
N PHE A 147 14.89 -28.85 13.78
CA PHE A 147 15.26 -29.52 12.55
C PHE A 147 14.24 -30.61 12.17
N LYS A 148 13.82 -31.44 13.13
CA LYS A 148 12.79 -32.46 12.90
C LYS A 148 11.45 -31.86 12.49
N ALA A 149 11.06 -30.75 13.10
CA ALA A 149 9.82 -30.05 12.77
C ALA A 149 9.89 -29.43 11.37
N ALA A 150 10.99 -28.75 11.05
CA ALA A 150 11.24 -28.17 9.73
C ALA A 150 11.23 -29.24 8.63
N LEU A 151 11.84 -30.40 8.87
CA LEU A 151 11.85 -31.53 7.91
C LEU A 151 10.44 -32.03 7.58
N GLN A 152 9.51 -31.99 8.55
CA GLN A 152 8.11 -32.33 8.31
C GLN A 152 7.40 -31.22 7.54
N THR A 153 7.54 -29.96 7.97
CA THR A 153 6.86 -28.82 7.36
C THR A 153 7.33 -28.54 5.93
N GLN A 154 8.60 -28.80 5.60
CA GLN A 154 9.13 -28.61 4.24
C GLN A 154 8.44 -29.47 3.17
N LYS A 155 7.78 -30.57 3.56
CA LYS A 155 7.02 -31.42 2.63
C LYS A 155 5.66 -30.83 2.28
N GLU A 156 5.21 -29.84 3.05
CA GLU A 156 3.91 -29.18 2.90
C GLU A 156 3.96 -27.99 1.93
N ALA A 157 5.09 -27.78 1.23
CA ALA A 157 5.20 -26.70 0.27
C ALA A 157 6.04 -27.06 -0.96
N THR A 158 5.71 -26.42 -2.07
CA THR A 158 6.52 -26.41 -3.29
C THR A 158 7.02 -25.00 -3.52
N ILE A 159 8.33 -24.84 -3.64
CA ILE A 159 8.98 -23.54 -3.83
C ILE A 159 9.50 -23.47 -5.26
N THR A 160 8.83 -22.67 -6.08
CA THR A 160 9.25 -22.39 -7.46
C THR A 160 10.06 -21.11 -7.48
N THR A 161 11.28 -21.17 -7.98
CA THR A 161 12.20 -20.03 -8.04
C THR A 161 12.36 -19.60 -9.48
N SER A 162 12.19 -18.30 -9.74
CA SER A 162 12.39 -17.66 -11.03
C SER A 162 13.41 -16.54 -10.88
N ILE A 163 14.52 -16.66 -11.60
CA ILE A 163 15.63 -15.69 -11.55
C ILE A 163 15.79 -15.06 -12.92
N LYS A 164 16.01 -13.74 -12.95
CA LYS A 164 16.20 -12.98 -14.17
C LYS A 164 17.36 -12.00 -14.02
N ASN A 165 18.23 -11.98 -15.01
CA ASN A 165 19.23 -10.94 -15.19
C ASN A 165 18.59 -9.79 -15.98
N VAL A 166 18.58 -8.61 -15.39
CA VAL A 166 17.79 -7.47 -15.87
C VAL A 166 18.67 -6.22 -15.97
N LYS A 167 18.53 -5.46 -17.05
CA LYS A 167 19.01 -4.07 -17.16
C LYS A 167 17.85 -3.12 -16.99
N LEU A 168 17.96 -2.21 -16.04
CA LEU A 168 17.06 -1.10 -15.82
C LEU A 168 17.69 0.16 -16.44
N TYR A 169 17.00 0.78 -17.37
CA TYR A 169 17.37 2.10 -17.91
C TYR A 169 16.57 3.14 -17.16
N PHE A 170 17.16 4.26 -16.74
CA PHE A 170 16.49 5.31 -15.96
C PHE A 170 16.31 6.60 -16.76
N LEU A 171 15.41 7.48 -16.30
CA LEU A 171 15.13 8.75 -16.98
C LEU A 171 16.37 9.63 -17.13
N ASN A 172 17.26 9.61 -16.13
CA ASN A 172 18.54 10.32 -16.15
C ASN A 172 19.59 9.71 -17.11
N GLY A 173 19.25 8.65 -17.85
CA GLY A 173 20.14 7.94 -18.76
C GLY A 173 21.09 6.94 -18.09
N SER A 174 21.04 6.81 -16.76
CA SER A 174 21.80 5.77 -16.06
C SER A 174 21.22 4.38 -16.34
N VAL A 175 22.08 3.37 -16.22
CA VAL A 175 21.72 1.96 -16.39
C VAL A 175 22.16 1.20 -15.15
N GLU A 176 21.23 0.47 -14.54
CA GLU A 176 21.51 -0.44 -13.43
C GLU A 176 21.31 -1.88 -13.88
N GLU A 177 22.25 -2.74 -13.52
CA GLU A 177 22.14 -4.18 -13.73
C GLU A 177 21.73 -4.83 -12.41
N ILE A 178 20.69 -5.66 -12.44
CA ILE A 178 20.21 -6.40 -11.28
C ILE A 178 19.94 -7.86 -11.63
N THR A 179 20.02 -8.71 -10.62
CA THR A 179 19.53 -10.09 -10.69
C THR A 179 18.29 -10.21 -9.82
N LEU A 180 17.11 -10.24 -10.44
CA LEU A 180 15.82 -10.36 -9.78
C LEU A 180 15.55 -11.82 -9.44
N VAL A 181 15.13 -12.07 -8.20
CA VAL A 181 14.67 -13.38 -7.73
C VAL A 181 13.23 -13.27 -7.27
N VAL A 182 12.39 -14.15 -7.82
CA VAL A 182 11.01 -14.33 -7.41
C VAL A 182 10.85 -15.77 -6.97
N ARG A 183 10.36 -15.99 -5.75
CA ARG A 183 9.97 -17.31 -5.26
C ARG A 183 8.48 -17.34 -5.05
N ASP A 184 7.81 -18.23 -5.77
CA ASP A 184 6.41 -18.54 -5.58
C ASP A 184 6.32 -19.79 -4.68
N LEU A 185 5.60 -19.66 -3.57
CA LEU A 185 5.43 -20.70 -2.56
C LEU A 185 3.98 -21.20 -2.61
N ASP A 186 3.82 -22.46 -2.96
CA ASP A 186 2.51 -23.14 -2.97
C ASP A 186 2.44 -24.11 -1.79
N PHE A 187 1.46 -23.94 -0.90
CA PHE A 187 1.34 -24.69 0.34
C PHE A 187 0.18 -25.70 0.25
N ILE A 188 0.45 -26.94 0.65
CA ILE A 188 -0.57 -28.00 0.70
C ILE A 188 -1.57 -27.73 1.84
N ASN A 189 -1.09 -27.17 2.96
CA ASN A 189 -1.90 -26.87 4.13
C ASN A 189 -1.77 -25.41 4.56
N ASP A 190 -2.74 -24.59 4.13
CA ASP A 190 -2.83 -23.17 4.45
C ASP A 190 -3.09 -22.87 5.94
N ASN A 191 -3.48 -23.86 6.74
CA ASN A 191 -3.73 -23.63 8.17
C ASN A 191 -2.45 -23.67 9.03
N LEU A 192 -1.32 -24.08 8.47
CA LEU A 192 -0.05 -24.09 9.20
C LEU A 192 0.45 -22.65 9.42
N THR A 193 0.79 -22.35 10.67
CA THR A 193 1.54 -21.16 11.10
C THR A 193 3.03 -21.44 10.95
N PHE A 194 3.69 -20.70 10.08
CA PHE A 194 5.11 -20.87 9.82
C PHE A 194 5.76 -19.57 9.41
N LYS A 195 7.08 -19.55 9.56
CA LYS A 195 7.98 -18.53 9.02
C LYS A 195 8.78 -19.10 7.87
N ILE A 196 9.28 -18.24 7.01
CA ILE A 196 10.11 -18.63 5.88
C ILE A 196 11.52 -18.07 6.10
N ILE A 197 12.53 -18.91 6.00
CA ILE A 197 13.93 -18.55 6.13
C ILE A 197 14.60 -18.68 4.78
N GLU A 198 15.15 -17.59 4.28
CA GLU A 198 16.01 -17.57 3.09
C GLU A 198 17.47 -17.54 3.53
N HIS A 199 18.24 -18.55 3.10
CA HIS A 199 19.69 -18.62 3.28
C HIS A 199 20.39 -18.46 1.93
N LEU A 200 21.17 -17.38 1.81
CA LEU A 200 21.96 -17.09 0.61
C LEU A 200 23.44 -17.36 0.85
N PRO A 201 24.06 -18.25 0.06
CA PRO A 201 25.50 -18.50 0.17
C PRO A 201 26.33 -17.26 -0.20
N LYS A 202 27.53 -17.15 0.39
CA LYS A 202 28.43 -15.99 0.19
C LYS A 202 28.89 -15.83 -1.26
N GLU A 203 28.88 -16.91 -2.03
CA GLU A 203 29.17 -16.88 -3.46
C GLU A 203 28.15 -16.05 -4.25
N LEU A 204 26.91 -15.91 -3.75
CA LEU A 204 25.89 -15.04 -4.37
C LEU A 204 26.00 -13.60 -3.86
N VAL A 205 26.06 -13.45 -2.53
CA VAL A 205 25.91 -12.17 -1.84
C VAL A 205 26.85 -12.14 -0.63
N GLN A 206 27.72 -11.14 -0.56
CA GLN A 206 28.64 -11.00 0.59
C GLN A 206 27.94 -10.44 1.83
N SER A 207 26.92 -9.60 1.63
CA SER A 207 26.11 -9.05 2.72
C SER A 207 24.73 -8.62 2.22
N THR A 208 23.78 -8.52 3.14
CA THR A 208 22.42 -7.99 2.86
C THR A 208 22.41 -6.60 2.24
N ASP A 209 23.49 -5.82 2.35
CA ASP A 209 23.57 -4.45 1.80
C ASP A 209 23.70 -4.42 0.26
N GLU A 210 24.05 -5.56 -0.35
CA GLU A 210 24.08 -5.75 -1.81
C GLU A 210 22.70 -6.12 -2.39
N MET A 211 21.70 -6.27 -1.52
CA MET A 211 20.37 -6.71 -1.88
C MET A 211 19.33 -5.64 -1.58
N VAL A 212 18.23 -5.72 -2.32
CA VAL A 212 17.00 -5.00 -1.99
C VAL A 212 15.88 -6.02 -1.93
N ILE A 213 15.26 -6.11 -0.77
CA ILE A 213 14.20 -7.08 -0.49
C ILE A 213 12.88 -6.30 -0.52
N LEU A 214 11.97 -6.70 -1.41
CA LEU A 214 10.69 -6.04 -1.62
C LEU A 214 9.58 -6.61 -0.74
N THR A 215 9.71 -7.87 -0.36
CA THR A 215 8.82 -8.53 0.61
C THR A 215 9.21 -8.16 2.05
N ASP A 216 8.22 -7.91 2.91
CA ASP A 216 8.42 -7.64 4.34
C ASP A 216 9.26 -8.73 5.00
N ASN A 217 10.32 -8.33 5.72
CA ASN A 217 11.31 -9.25 6.24
C ASN A 217 11.99 -8.75 7.52
N LYS A 218 12.72 -9.67 8.15
CA LYS A 218 13.64 -9.41 9.26
C LYS A 218 15.00 -10.03 8.94
N ILE A 219 16.04 -9.19 8.90
CA ILE A 219 17.42 -9.66 8.73
C ILE A 219 17.91 -10.26 10.04
N ILE A 220 18.28 -11.55 10.01
CA ILE A 220 18.74 -12.30 11.18
C ILE A 220 20.27 -12.23 11.31
N LYS A 221 20.97 -12.37 10.18
CA LYS A 221 22.43 -12.35 10.09
C LYS A 221 22.86 -11.65 8.79
N LYS A 222 23.97 -10.91 8.84
CA LYS A 222 24.52 -10.19 7.68
C LYS A 222 25.00 -11.11 6.55
N ASP A 223 25.53 -12.29 6.91
CA ASP A 223 25.68 -13.42 5.99
C ASP A 223 24.27 -13.96 5.74
N PRO A 224 23.65 -13.77 4.56
CA PRO A 224 22.24 -13.43 4.54
C PRO A 224 21.37 -14.60 4.98
N ILE A 225 20.89 -14.51 6.21
CA ILE A 225 19.77 -15.28 6.73
C ILE A 225 18.65 -14.29 6.95
N ILE A 226 17.61 -14.41 6.16
CA ILE A 226 16.48 -13.49 6.13
C ILE A 226 15.24 -14.27 6.56
N GLU A 227 14.52 -13.76 7.55
CA GLU A 227 13.24 -14.29 8.00
C GLU A 227 12.10 -13.50 7.33
N PHE A 228 11.13 -14.20 6.80
CA PHE A 228 9.88 -13.66 6.26
C PHE A 228 8.71 -14.24 7.05
N GLU A 229 7.67 -13.42 7.22
CA GLU A 229 6.37 -13.90 7.64
C GLU A 229 5.75 -14.80 6.56
N LYS A 230 4.71 -15.56 6.91
CA LYS A 230 3.99 -16.39 5.94
C LYS A 230 3.51 -15.57 4.74
N THR A 231 4.00 -15.93 3.55
CA THR A 231 3.63 -15.33 2.27
C THR A 231 3.66 -16.39 1.16
N ASP A 232 2.87 -16.17 0.12
CA ASP A 232 2.88 -16.94 -1.13
C ASP A 232 3.99 -16.50 -2.08
N LYS A 233 4.62 -15.34 -1.84
CA LYS A 233 5.59 -14.76 -2.77
C LYS A 233 6.70 -13.99 -2.07
N ILE A 234 7.95 -14.38 -2.35
CA ILE A 234 9.14 -13.65 -1.92
C ILE A 234 9.79 -13.00 -3.14
N VAL A 235 10.03 -11.69 -3.07
CA VAL A 235 10.70 -10.93 -4.13
C VAL A 235 11.86 -10.13 -3.57
N TYR A 236 13.03 -10.30 -4.17
CA TYR A 236 14.20 -9.49 -3.92
C TYR A 236 15.08 -9.40 -5.17
N TYR A 237 15.99 -8.45 -5.21
CA TYR A 237 17.03 -8.42 -6.23
C TYR A 237 18.41 -8.20 -5.62
N VAL A 238 19.42 -8.74 -6.30
CA VAL A 238 20.83 -8.54 -6.00
C VAL A 238 21.40 -7.56 -7.02
N ARG A 239 22.21 -6.60 -6.57
CA ARG A 239 22.90 -5.67 -7.49
C ARG A 239 23.91 -6.41 -8.37
N GLY A 240 23.94 -6.02 -9.64
CA GLY A 240 24.78 -6.60 -10.68
C GLY A 240 24.20 -7.87 -11.33
N LEU A 241 24.82 -8.27 -12.44
CA LEU A 241 24.52 -9.54 -13.10
C LEU A 241 25.23 -10.68 -12.38
N LYS A 242 24.47 -11.68 -11.95
CA LYS A 242 24.98 -12.87 -11.28
C LYS A 242 24.77 -14.09 -12.17
N ASP A 243 25.56 -15.13 -11.94
CA ASP A 243 25.35 -16.41 -12.60
C ASP A 243 24.06 -17.04 -12.08
N LEU A 244 23.12 -17.30 -12.99
CA LEU A 244 21.81 -17.88 -12.69
C LEU A 244 21.93 -19.30 -12.11
N ASP A 245 23.02 -20.01 -12.38
CA ASP A 245 23.25 -21.36 -11.85
C ASP A 245 23.61 -21.34 -10.37
N LEU A 246 24.28 -20.30 -9.88
CA LEU A 246 24.67 -20.19 -8.47
C LEU A 246 23.46 -20.05 -7.53
N PHE A 247 22.32 -19.53 -8.01
CA PHE A 247 21.10 -19.43 -7.21
C PHE A 247 20.48 -20.78 -6.86
N GLN A 248 20.88 -21.87 -7.53
CA GLN A 248 20.50 -23.22 -7.09
C GLN A 248 21.11 -23.60 -5.74
N LYS A 249 22.14 -22.89 -5.26
CA LYS A 249 22.70 -23.07 -3.92
C LYS A 249 21.95 -22.29 -2.84
N ALA A 250 21.10 -21.34 -3.22
CA ALA A 250 20.24 -20.63 -2.27
C ALA A 250 19.13 -21.55 -1.75
N ASN A 251 18.84 -21.46 -0.45
CA ASN A 251 17.89 -22.33 0.22
C ASN A 251 16.76 -21.53 0.85
N THR A 252 15.54 -22.00 0.66
CA THR A 252 14.34 -21.48 1.32
C THR A 252 13.77 -22.57 2.21
N ILE A 253 13.61 -22.25 3.49
CA ILE A 253 13.21 -23.19 4.52
C ILE A 253 11.95 -22.70 5.21
N ILE A 254 10.98 -23.58 5.37
CA ILE A 254 9.75 -23.29 6.09
C ILE A 254 9.88 -23.83 7.52
N LEU A 255 9.63 -22.95 8.49
CA LEU A 255 9.76 -23.21 9.91
C LEU A 255 8.42 -23.10 10.63
N PRO A 256 7.92 -24.15 11.31
CA PRO A 256 6.68 -24.05 12.08
C PRO A 256 6.83 -23.08 13.27
N GLU A 257 5.84 -22.21 13.45
CA GLU A 257 5.88 -21.14 14.46
C GLU A 257 5.57 -21.65 15.87
N ASP A 258 4.80 -22.72 15.99
CA ASP A 258 4.38 -23.31 17.28
C ASP A 258 5.57 -23.76 18.16
N TYR A 259 6.72 -24.07 17.54
CA TYR A 259 7.94 -24.40 18.27
C TYR A 259 8.66 -23.15 18.83
N LEU A 260 8.55 -22.00 18.16
CA LEU A 260 9.10 -20.71 18.61
C LEU A 260 8.43 -20.22 19.90
N SER A 261 7.12 -20.47 20.01
CA SER A 261 6.34 -20.09 21.18
C SER A 261 6.52 -21.09 22.33
N ALA A 262 6.55 -22.41 22.07
CA ALA A 262 6.71 -23.43 23.11
C ALA A 262 8.02 -23.34 23.91
N VAL A 263 9.15 -23.01 23.25
CA VAL A 263 10.44 -22.84 23.93
C VAL A 263 10.48 -21.54 24.73
N ASN A 264 9.80 -20.49 24.27
CA ASN A 264 9.70 -19.22 24.99
C ASN A 264 8.61 -19.21 26.08
N SER A 265 7.63 -20.12 26.02
CA SER A 265 6.50 -20.17 26.95
C SER A 265 6.69 -21.12 28.13
N ILE A 266 7.70 -22.00 28.12
CA ILE A 266 7.95 -22.97 29.21
C ILE A 266 9.07 -22.52 30.17
N THR A 267 9.81 -21.46 29.86
CA THR A 267 10.40 -20.66 30.94
C THR A 267 9.34 -19.69 31.45
N GLY A 268 8.57 -20.13 32.45
CA GLY A 268 7.80 -19.29 33.38
C GLY A 268 8.67 -18.33 34.21
N ARG A 269 9.72 -17.80 33.60
CA ARG A 269 10.47 -16.60 33.98
C ARG A 269 10.19 -15.56 32.90
N ALA A 270 8.96 -15.04 32.91
CA ALA A 270 8.78 -13.67 32.49
C ALA A 270 9.71 -12.83 33.37
N ILE A 271 10.70 -12.20 32.75
CA ILE A 271 11.53 -11.16 33.34
C ILE A 271 10.63 -9.94 33.53
N PHE A 272 9.71 -10.03 34.49
CA PHE A 272 9.56 -8.94 35.43
C PHE A 272 10.47 -9.32 36.59
N SER A 273 11.70 -8.81 36.57
CA SER A 273 12.56 -8.81 37.75
C SER A 273 11.97 -7.84 38.79
N PHE A 274 10.84 -8.22 39.40
CA PHE A 274 10.47 -7.72 40.71
C PHE A 274 11.27 -8.53 41.72
N ASP A 275 12.43 -7.98 42.06
CA ASP A 275 13.33 -8.47 43.09
C ASP A 275 12.73 -8.18 44.48
N THR A 276 11.60 -8.82 44.77
CA THR A 276 10.91 -8.68 46.06
C THR A 276 10.54 -10.05 46.59
N ASP A 277 11.13 -10.44 47.71
CA ASP A 277 10.75 -11.60 48.52
C ASP A 277 9.24 -11.62 48.75
N ILE A 278 8.52 -12.41 47.96
CA ILE A 278 7.07 -12.55 48.09
C ILE A 278 6.80 -13.44 49.31
N ASN A 279 6.67 -12.79 50.46
CA ASN A 279 6.19 -13.39 51.69
C ASN A 279 4.77 -13.95 51.46
N GLY A 280 4.42 -15.10 52.05
CA GLY A 280 3.17 -15.84 51.74
C GLY A 280 1.87 -15.01 51.89
N LYS A 281 1.91 -13.90 52.63
CA LYS A 281 0.82 -12.93 52.72
C LYS A 281 0.57 -12.14 51.43
N THR A 282 1.61 -11.78 50.69
CA THR A 282 1.50 -10.99 49.45
C THR A 282 0.87 -11.83 48.33
N TRP A 283 1.20 -13.14 48.28
CA TRP A 283 0.57 -14.07 47.36
C TRP A 283 -0.93 -14.26 47.65
N LEU A 284 -1.31 -14.29 48.92
CA LEU A 284 -2.70 -14.42 49.35
C LEU A 284 -3.52 -13.18 48.94
N VAL A 285 -2.95 -11.98 49.05
CA VAL A 285 -3.59 -10.73 48.58
C VAL A 285 -3.78 -10.75 47.06
N PHE A 286 -2.79 -11.21 46.30
CA PHE A 286 -2.89 -11.31 44.84
C PHE A 286 -3.97 -12.31 44.41
N LEU A 287 -4.06 -13.46 45.09
CA LEU A 287 -5.07 -14.48 44.85
C LEU A 287 -6.49 -13.95 45.17
N VAL A 288 -6.63 -13.16 46.24
CA VAL A 288 -7.89 -12.47 46.57
C VAL A 288 -8.27 -11.46 45.49
N ILE A 289 -7.32 -10.68 44.94
CA ILE A 289 -7.59 -9.74 43.84
C ILE A 289 -8.07 -10.47 42.59
N ILE A 290 -7.44 -11.58 42.23
CA ILE A 290 -7.87 -12.41 41.08
C ILE A 290 -9.27 -12.98 41.32
N LEU A 291 -9.56 -13.49 42.52
CA LEU A 291 -10.89 -13.99 42.86
C LEU A 291 -11.96 -12.89 42.82
N VAL A 292 -11.63 -11.67 43.25
CA VAL A 292 -12.54 -10.52 43.17
C VAL A 292 -12.78 -10.11 41.70
N LEU A 293 -11.76 -10.18 40.84
CA LEU A 293 -11.92 -9.92 39.41
C LEU A 293 -12.76 -11.01 38.71
N ILE A 294 -12.54 -12.28 39.05
CA ILE A 294 -13.34 -13.41 38.53
C ILE A 294 -14.79 -13.30 39.02
N TYR A 295 -14.99 -13.05 40.31
CA TYR A 295 -16.32 -12.87 40.89
C TYR A 295 -17.03 -11.65 40.28
N GLY A 296 -16.32 -10.52 40.11
CA GLY A 296 -16.84 -9.34 39.43
C GLY A 296 -17.22 -9.62 37.98
N GLY A 297 -16.40 -10.38 37.25
CA GLY A 297 -16.69 -10.80 35.88
C GLY A 297 -17.85 -11.80 35.76
N TYR A 298 -18.06 -12.64 36.76
CA TYR A 298 -19.17 -13.59 36.81
C TYR A 298 -20.50 -12.94 37.20
N HIS A 299 -20.46 -11.95 38.09
CA HIS A 299 -21.65 -11.30 38.64
C HIS A 299 -22.16 -10.12 37.78
N PHE A 300 -21.30 -9.54 36.95
CA PHE A 300 -21.71 -8.65 35.88
C PHE A 300 -21.99 -9.49 34.62
N GLU A 301 -23.26 -9.66 34.24
CA GLU A 301 -23.72 -10.11 32.88
C GLU A 301 -23.22 -9.18 31.73
N SER A 302 -22.22 -8.36 32.00
CA SER A 302 -21.71 -7.30 31.15
C SER A 302 -20.56 -7.75 30.27
N PHE A 303 -20.33 -9.05 30.05
CA PHE A 303 -19.30 -9.45 29.06
C PHE A 303 -19.65 -8.93 27.65
N GLU A 304 -20.95 -8.86 27.31
CA GLU A 304 -21.42 -8.19 26.10
C GLU A 304 -21.26 -6.66 26.15
N LYS A 305 -21.53 -6.03 27.31
CA LYS A 305 -21.35 -4.57 27.49
C LYS A 305 -19.88 -4.16 27.57
N ALA A 306 -18.99 -5.01 28.08
CA ALA A 306 -17.55 -4.82 28.14
C ALA A 306 -16.90 -4.99 26.76
N LYS A 307 -17.45 -5.87 25.91
CA LYS A 307 -17.11 -5.92 24.48
C LYS A 307 -17.48 -4.60 23.79
N HIS A 308 -18.62 -4.02 24.15
CA HIS A 308 -19.04 -2.69 23.69
C HIS A 308 -18.16 -1.56 24.25
N LEU A 309 -17.71 -1.66 25.51
CA LEU A 309 -16.84 -0.66 26.16
C LEU A 309 -15.40 -0.70 25.63
N TYR A 310 -14.85 -1.90 25.40
CA TYR A 310 -13.55 -2.08 24.75
C TYR A 310 -13.58 -1.58 23.30
N PHE A 311 -14.70 -1.79 22.59
CA PHE A 311 -14.91 -1.24 21.24
C PHE A 311 -15.03 0.29 21.24
N LEU A 312 -15.71 0.88 22.23
CA LEU A 312 -15.78 2.33 22.44
C LEU A 312 -14.41 2.95 22.72
N ILE A 313 -13.53 2.25 23.45
CA ILE A 313 -12.21 2.79 23.81
C ILE A 313 -11.15 2.55 22.71
N ALA A 314 -11.22 1.44 21.97
CA ALA A 314 -10.22 1.08 20.95
C ALA A 314 -10.62 1.42 19.50
N GLY A 315 -11.92 1.58 19.20
CA GLY A 315 -12.46 1.79 17.84
C GLY A 315 -12.68 3.24 17.43
N ASP A 316 -12.58 4.20 18.35
CA ASP A 316 -13.18 5.53 18.19
C ASP A 316 -12.51 6.38 17.09
N LYS A 317 -11.18 6.33 16.94
CA LYS A 317 -10.49 7.18 15.95
C LYS A 317 -10.86 6.85 14.50
N LYS A 318 -10.96 5.55 14.16
CA LYS A 318 -11.32 5.13 12.79
C LYS A 318 -12.79 5.41 12.49
N MET A 319 -13.66 5.19 13.48
CA MET A 319 -15.09 5.48 13.34
C MET A 319 -15.36 6.99 13.25
N HIS A 320 -14.68 7.79 14.06
CA HIS A 320 -14.78 9.25 14.02
C HIS A 320 -14.35 9.79 12.65
N ASN A 321 -13.21 9.34 12.12
CA ASN A 321 -12.76 9.74 10.78
C ASN A 321 -13.77 9.34 9.70
N MET A 322 -14.36 8.15 9.81
CA MET A 322 -15.40 7.71 8.87
C MET A 322 -16.65 8.59 8.94
N LYS A 323 -17.12 8.94 10.15
CA LYS A 323 -18.27 9.85 10.33
C LYS A 323 -17.97 11.25 9.78
N MET A 324 -16.75 11.75 9.95
CA MET A 324 -16.31 13.02 9.37
C MET A 324 -16.35 12.96 7.83
N LEU A 325 -15.79 11.92 7.20
CA LEU A 325 -15.86 11.75 5.74
C LEU A 325 -17.31 11.66 5.24
N ILE A 326 -18.18 10.95 5.96
CA ILE A 326 -19.61 10.86 5.63
C ILE A 326 -20.27 12.26 5.65
N ASN A 327 -20.00 13.05 6.69
CA ASN A 327 -20.52 14.42 6.79
C ASN A 327 -19.96 15.32 5.68
N ASP A 328 -18.65 15.25 5.41
CA ASP A 328 -18.03 16.00 4.31
C ASP A 328 -18.65 15.62 2.96
N ALA A 329 -18.96 14.34 2.73
CA ALA A 329 -19.64 13.92 1.51
C ALA A 329 -21.03 14.54 1.40
N TYR A 330 -21.82 14.55 2.48
CA TYR A 330 -23.12 15.22 2.51
C TYR A 330 -23.01 16.72 2.25
N ASP A 331 -22.08 17.41 2.92
CA ASP A 331 -21.87 18.85 2.73
C ASP A 331 -21.53 19.18 1.28
N ASN A 332 -20.71 18.34 0.62
CA ASN A 332 -20.37 18.54 -0.79
C ASN A 332 -21.53 18.18 -1.73
N ILE A 333 -22.38 17.21 -1.40
CA ILE A 333 -23.60 16.93 -2.16
C ILE A 333 -24.57 18.11 -2.05
N GLU A 334 -24.81 18.63 -0.84
CA GLU A 334 -25.68 19.79 -0.61
C GLU A 334 -25.16 21.05 -1.29
N ALA A 335 -23.84 21.26 -1.28
CA ALA A 335 -23.18 22.35 -2.00
C ALA A 335 -23.10 22.15 -3.52
N ARG A 336 -23.66 21.05 -4.07
CA ARG A 336 -23.61 20.67 -5.49
C ARG A 336 -22.18 20.50 -6.05
N ASN A 337 -21.23 20.17 -5.19
CA ASN A 337 -19.84 19.88 -5.55
C ASN A 337 -19.63 18.37 -5.74
N TYR A 338 -20.26 17.82 -6.78
CA TYR A 338 -20.38 16.37 -6.97
C TYR A 338 -19.05 15.65 -7.23
N GLU A 339 -18.12 16.31 -7.93
CA GLU A 339 -16.80 15.71 -8.20
C GLU A 339 -16.04 15.48 -6.88
N LYS A 340 -16.06 16.48 -5.99
CA LYS A 340 -15.44 16.36 -4.67
C LYS A 340 -16.18 15.34 -3.79
N ALA A 341 -17.51 15.35 -3.79
CA ALA A 341 -18.31 14.36 -3.07
C ALA A 341 -18.01 12.92 -3.54
N TYR A 342 -17.83 12.71 -4.85
CA TYR A 342 -17.47 11.40 -5.41
C TYR A 342 -16.08 10.94 -4.98
N LEU A 343 -15.08 11.85 -4.94
CA LEU A 343 -13.75 11.53 -4.42
C LEU A 343 -13.80 11.11 -2.95
N ILE A 344 -14.56 11.83 -2.12
CA ILE A 344 -14.78 11.49 -0.71
C ILE A 344 -15.49 10.14 -0.59
N TYR A 345 -16.50 9.86 -1.41
CA TYR A 345 -17.18 8.55 -1.42
C TYR A 345 -16.22 7.40 -1.77
N ARG A 346 -15.28 7.59 -2.70
CA ARG A 346 -14.24 6.58 -2.98
C ARG A 346 -13.36 6.33 -1.76
N GLU A 347 -13.02 7.37 -1.01
CA GLU A 347 -12.27 7.24 0.24
C GLU A 347 -13.09 6.51 1.30
N ILE A 348 -14.36 6.88 1.50
CA ILE A 348 -15.31 6.16 2.38
C ILE A 348 -15.34 4.67 2.02
N LYS A 349 -15.42 4.31 0.74
CA LYS A 349 -15.44 2.90 0.32
C LYS A 349 -14.17 2.15 0.74
N LEU A 350 -12.99 2.74 0.54
CA LEU A 350 -11.72 2.15 0.93
C LEU A 350 -11.59 1.98 2.46
N TYR A 351 -12.08 2.95 3.23
CA TYR A 351 -12.13 2.84 4.68
C TYR A 351 -13.15 1.79 5.13
N TYR A 352 -14.31 1.72 4.46
CA TYR A 352 -15.40 0.81 4.80
C TYR A 352 -14.94 -0.63 4.72
N GLU A 353 -14.19 -1.01 3.68
CA GLU A 353 -13.66 -2.36 3.48
C GLU A 353 -12.78 -2.83 4.66
N LYS A 354 -12.04 -1.89 5.27
CA LYS A 354 -11.11 -2.14 6.40
C LYS A 354 -11.76 -2.14 7.78
N LEU A 355 -13.04 -1.78 7.88
CA LEU A 355 -13.76 -1.75 9.16
C LEU A 355 -14.17 -3.16 9.62
N SER A 356 -14.27 -3.32 10.95
CA SER A 356 -14.87 -4.51 11.55
C SER A 356 -16.35 -4.64 11.18
N ILE A 357 -16.90 -5.86 11.21
CA ILE A 357 -18.31 -6.11 10.88
C ILE A 357 -19.28 -5.24 11.71
N PRO A 358 -19.11 -5.05 13.04
CA PRO A 358 -19.98 -4.17 13.81
C PRO A 358 -19.93 -2.71 13.34
N ALA A 359 -18.73 -2.19 13.05
CA ALA A 359 -18.58 -0.84 12.52
C ALA A 359 -19.20 -0.68 11.13
N LYS A 360 -19.02 -1.66 10.25
CA LYS A 360 -19.64 -1.72 8.92
C LYS A 360 -21.16 -1.63 9.02
N ASN A 361 -21.77 -2.35 9.95
CA ASN A 361 -23.21 -2.34 10.17
C ASN A 361 -23.72 -0.99 10.68
N GLU A 362 -22.97 -0.33 11.56
CA GLU A 362 -23.36 0.98 12.13
C GLU A 362 -23.50 2.07 11.05
N ILE A 363 -22.58 2.12 10.08
CA ILE A 363 -22.53 3.20 9.07
C ILE A 363 -23.11 2.80 7.70
N TYR A 364 -23.50 1.53 7.53
CA TYR A 364 -23.93 1.00 6.23
C TYR A 364 -25.03 1.86 5.58
N ILE A 365 -26.03 2.24 6.37
CA ILE A 365 -27.17 3.05 5.91
C ILE A 365 -26.69 4.39 5.33
N SER A 366 -25.79 5.09 6.01
CA SER A 366 -25.24 6.37 5.56
C SER A 366 -24.40 6.24 4.27
N VAL A 367 -23.59 5.18 4.16
CA VAL A 367 -22.79 4.94 2.96
C VAL A 367 -23.67 4.64 1.74
N VAL A 368 -24.74 3.85 1.93
CA VAL A 368 -25.72 3.56 0.89
C VAL A 368 -26.48 4.82 0.50
N ASP A 369 -26.88 5.65 1.46
CA ASP A 369 -27.58 6.91 1.20
C ASP A 369 -26.71 7.89 0.38
N ILE A 370 -25.42 8.06 0.72
CA ILE A 370 -24.48 8.85 -0.08
C ILE A 370 -24.39 8.31 -1.52
N CYS A 371 -24.29 6.99 -1.68
CA CYS A 371 -24.22 6.37 -3.01
C CYS A 371 -25.47 6.67 -3.84
N ASN A 372 -26.66 6.56 -3.24
CA ASN A 372 -27.93 6.84 -3.91
C ASN A 372 -28.03 8.31 -4.32
N LYS A 373 -27.69 9.24 -3.42
CA LYS A 373 -27.69 10.68 -3.72
C LYS A 373 -26.72 11.03 -4.84
N LEU A 374 -25.51 10.45 -4.85
CA LEU A 374 -24.55 10.65 -5.93
C LEU A 374 -25.06 10.10 -7.27
N ASP A 375 -25.64 8.89 -7.29
CA ASP A 375 -26.20 8.30 -8.50
C ASP A 375 -27.39 9.12 -9.04
N PHE A 376 -28.23 9.67 -8.16
CA PHE A 376 -29.36 10.53 -8.53
C PHE A 376 -28.90 11.84 -9.19
N GLU A 377 -28.00 12.57 -8.53
CA GLU A 377 -27.47 13.84 -9.03
C GLU A 377 -26.68 13.66 -10.33
N TYR A 378 -25.88 12.59 -10.42
CA TYR A 378 -25.15 12.28 -11.64
C TYR A 378 -26.10 11.90 -12.80
N SER A 379 -27.24 11.27 -12.49
CA SER A 379 -28.27 10.99 -13.49
C SER A 379 -28.87 12.28 -14.06
N GLN A 380 -29.15 13.28 -13.20
CA GLN A 380 -29.65 14.59 -13.64
C GLN A 380 -28.66 15.31 -14.56
N GLU A 381 -27.37 15.29 -14.22
CA GLU A 381 -26.34 15.90 -15.06
C GLU A 381 -26.21 15.19 -16.40
N ILE A 382 -26.23 13.85 -16.43
CA ILE A 382 -26.24 13.09 -17.70
C ILE A 382 -27.46 13.45 -18.54
N MET A 383 -28.65 13.56 -17.94
CA MET A 383 -29.87 13.97 -18.67
C MET A 383 -29.75 15.36 -19.30
N ARG A 384 -29.14 16.31 -18.59
CA ARG A 384 -28.86 17.66 -19.10
C ARG A 384 -27.91 17.61 -20.30
N ILE A 385 -26.83 16.81 -20.20
CA ILE A 385 -25.86 16.63 -21.29
C ILE A 385 -26.53 15.95 -22.49
N ILE A 386 -27.35 14.92 -22.27
CA ILE A 386 -28.10 14.24 -23.33
C ILE A 386 -29.01 15.24 -24.05
N SER A 387 -29.78 16.04 -23.31
CA SER A 387 -30.70 17.04 -23.88
C SER A 387 -29.96 18.03 -24.77
N LYS A 388 -28.82 18.56 -24.29
CA LYS A 388 -27.95 19.43 -25.09
C LYS A 388 -27.41 18.73 -26.34
N LYS A 389 -27.03 17.46 -26.24
CA LYS A 389 -26.53 16.68 -27.40
C LYS A 389 -27.62 16.43 -28.44
N ILE A 390 -28.87 16.27 -28.02
CA ILE A 390 -30.02 16.16 -28.92
C ILE A 390 -30.24 17.51 -29.62
N GLU A 391 -30.19 18.63 -28.90
CA GLU A 391 -30.31 19.98 -29.46
C GLU A 391 -29.20 20.30 -30.48
N ASP A 392 -27.98 19.83 -30.22
CA ASP A 392 -26.84 19.94 -31.13
C ASP A 392 -26.89 18.95 -32.32
N ASN A 393 -27.99 18.19 -32.49
CA ASN A 393 -28.17 17.13 -33.49
C ASN A 393 -27.11 16.01 -33.45
N GLN A 394 -26.56 15.72 -32.26
CA GLN A 394 -25.55 14.67 -32.02
C GLN A 394 -26.18 13.38 -31.45
N ILE A 395 -27.14 12.78 -32.18
CA ILE A 395 -27.99 11.68 -31.71
C ILE A 395 -27.19 10.44 -31.27
N ASP A 396 -26.17 10.01 -32.03
CA ASP A 396 -25.34 8.85 -31.65
C ASP A 396 -24.63 9.02 -30.31
N ARG A 397 -24.22 10.26 -29.99
CA ARG A 397 -23.57 10.57 -28.70
C ARG A 397 -24.61 10.58 -27.59
N ALA A 398 -25.80 11.10 -27.84
CA ALA A 398 -26.92 11.07 -26.92
C ALA A 398 -27.34 9.63 -26.58
N ASP A 399 -27.45 8.74 -27.57
CA ASP A 399 -27.78 7.31 -27.34
C ASP A 399 -26.75 6.60 -26.46
N ARG A 400 -25.45 6.83 -26.69
CA ARG A 400 -24.40 6.24 -25.84
C ARG A 400 -24.49 6.72 -24.39
N LEU A 401 -24.79 7.99 -24.17
CA LEU A 401 -24.99 8.54 -22.82
C LEU A 401 -26.28 8.01 -22.20
N TYR A 402 -27.35 7.84 -22.98
CA TYR A 402 -28.61 7.26 -22.52
C TYR A 402 -28.45 5.81 -22.05
N LYS A 403 -27.62 5.01 -22.74
CA LYS A 403 -27.26 3.64 -22.29
C LYS A 403 -26.58 3.65 -20.92
N LYS A 404 -25.70 4.63 -20.65
CA LYS A 404 -25.07 4.82 -19.33
C LYS A 404 -26.11 5.24 -18.29
N LEU A 405 -26.96 6.21 -18.61
CA LEU A 405 -28.05 6.67 -17.74
C LEU A 405 -28.96 5.50 -17.33
N ARG A 406 -29.34 4.64 -18.27
CA ARG A 406 -30.17 3.46 -18.00
C ARG A 406 -29.51 2.48 -17.03
N ALA A 407 -28.19 2.33 -17.08
CA ALA A 407 -27.46 1.48 -16.14
C ALA A 407 -27.49 2.06 -14.72
N ILE A 408 -27.36 3.38 -14.58
CA ILE A 408 -27.44 4.08 -13.29
C ILE A 408 -28.87 4.02 -12.75
N TYR A 409 -29.87 4.29 -13.60
CA TYR A 409 -31.30 4.27 -13.23
C TYR A 409 -31.74 2.94 -12.60
N LYS A 410 -31.17 1.81 -13.05
CA LYS A 410 -31.48 0.49 -12.46
C LYS A 410 -31.03 0.36 -11.00
N ARG A 411 -30.02 1.13 -10.57
CA ARG A 411 -29.45 1.10 -9.23
C ARG A 411 -30.09 2.10 -8.27
N LEU A 412 -30.78 3.11 -8.79
CA LEU A 412 -31.50 4.09 -7.98
C LEU A 412 -32.57 3.42 -7.10
N ASN A 413 -32.87 4.04 -5.97
CA ASN A 413 -34.01 3.65 -5.16
C ASN A 413 -35.33 4.01 -5.90
N GLU A 414 -36.46 3.44 -5.44
CA GLU A 414 -37.75 3.61 -6.13
C GLU A 414 -38.27 5.06 -6.08
N GLU A 415 -37.96 5.81 -5.03
CA GLU A 415 -38.35 7.22 -4.91
C GLU A 415 -37.68 8.06 -6.01
N ASP A 416 -36.36 7.97 -6.12
CA ASP A 416 -35.56 8.64 -7.13
C ASP A 416 -35.93 8.20 -8.55
N LYS A 417 -36.22 6.90 -8.75
CA LYS A 417 -36.69 6.39 -10.05
C LYS A 417 -37.99 7.05 -10.48
N ASN A 418 -38.92 7.24 -9.57
CA ASN A 418 -40.21 7.88 -9.85
C ASN A 418 -40.02 9.35 -10.19
N ILE A 419 -39.13 10.06 -9.49
CA ILE A 419 -38.81 11.46 -9.78
C ILE A 419 -38.23 11.62 -11.20
N LEU A 420 -37.32 10.72 -11.63
CA LEU A 420 -36.65 10.83 -12.92
C LEU A 420 -37.40 10.18 -14.10
N TYR A 421 -38.48 9.45 -13.86
CA TYR A 421 -39.11 8.59 -14.87
C TYR A 421 -39.60 9.37 -16.10
N ASP A 422 -40.35 10.45 -15.90
CA ASP A 422 -40.96 11.22 -16.99
C ASP A 422 -39.89 11.87 -17.90
N ASP A 423 -38.83 12.40 -17.30
CA ASP A 423 -37.71 13.01 -18.03
C ASP A 423 -36.95 11.97 -18.87
N ILE A 424 -36.72 10.78 -18.31
CA ILE A 424 -36.06 9.67 -19.01
C ILE A 424 -36.92 9.19 -20.20
N VAL A 425 -38.23 9.04 -20.03
CA VAL A 425 -39.16 8.66 -21.11
C VAL A 425 -39.15 9.71 -22.21
N LYS A 426 -39.20 11.00 -21.85
CA LYS A 426 -39.14 12.11 -22.80
C LYS A 426 -37.84 12.14 -23.58
N ILE A 427 -36.70 11.96 -22.91
CA ILE A 427 -35.38 11.86 -23.55
C ILE A 427 -35.34 10.67 -24.51
N SER A 428 -35.82 9.50 -24.09
CA SER A 428 -35.85 8.30 -24.91
C SER A 428 -36.68 8.50 -26.18
N GLY A 429 -37.84 9.16 -26.07
CA GLY A 429 -38.68 9.47 -27.23
C GLY A 429 -37.99 10.39 -28.23
N ARG A 430 -37.25 11.39 -27.76
CA ARG A 430 -36.49 12.33 -28.61
C ARG A 430 -35.28 11.70 -29.31
N ILE A 431 -34.70 10.62 -28.76
CA ILE A 431 -33.59 9.90 -29.39
C ILE A 431 -34.08 8.96 -30.50
N LEU A 432 -35.33 8.48 -30.39
CA LEU A 432 -35.93 7.55 -31.35
C LEU A 432 -36.59 8.22 -32.56
N GLN A 433 -36.95 9.50 -32.44
CA GLN A 433 -37.42 10.36 -33.53
C GLN A 433 -36.24 10.89 -34.34
#